data_AF-A0A3C0W1Q7-F1
#
_entry.id   AF-A0A3C0W1Q7-F1
#
_cell.length_a   1.000
_cell.length_b   1.000
_cell.length_c   1.000
_cell.angle_alpha   90.00
_cell.angle_beta   90.00
_cell.angle_gamma   90.00
#
_symmetry.space_group_name_H-M   'P 1'
#
loop_
_entity.id
_entity.type
_entity.pdbx_description
1 polymer ?
#
loop_
_entity_poly.entity_id
_entity_poly.type
_entity_poly.pdbx_seq_one_letter_code
_entity_poly.pdbx_strand_id
1 'polypeptide(L)'
;MKFTLSWLKAHIDTEAQVDQVAEAMTMAGLEVEEVHDPIAALAPFTVARIVSAERHANADRLQVCQVETVDGMKEIVCGAPNARAGLTTIYAPIGAYVPGLGVTLIEKPVRGVVSNGMLCSAAELELADDSDGILELSDDLQVGAPAAGVFGAEPVIDFEVTPNRPDWLGVAGIARDLAAAGLGKLTTPEIAPVAGAFDSPVSVTLEAPELCPVFAGRVIRGVRNGPSPEWLQQRLTAIGLRPINRLVDITNLISYDRARPLHVYDLASLSGDQIVVRAGRGDADQIEALDGKTYAPGDADCVISDAGGQRAIGLGGVMGGVSTGCSDETVDVFVESAWFDPLATAQTGRSLGINSDAQYRFARGVDTASVVPGLELATQLILDLCGGEPSTVTVAGAAPAAPAAFAFDPAYVKRLSGMDLSEDRIFEILFALGFTVMRGSPWSVTPPSWRRDVEGPADLVEEVARIEGYAALPDAPLPPVAPAPGGVQIG
;
A
#
# COMPACT_ATOMS: atom_id res chain seq x y z
N MET A 1 4.10 4.42 4.88
CA MET A 1 3.12 3.62 4.11
C MET A 1 2.90 4.39 2.83
N LYS A 2 2.96 3.75 1.66
CA LYS A 2 2.91 4.45 0.38
C LYS A 2 1.65 4.10 -0.42
N PHE A 3 1.10 5.08 -1.13
CA PHE A 3 0.07 4.88 -2.16
C PHE A 3 0.11 5.99 -3.20
N THR A 4 -0.41 5.72 -4.41
CA THR A 4 -0.49 6.73 -5.48
C THR A 4 -1.81 7.50 -5.42
N LEU A 5 -1.82 8.73 -5.95
CA LEU A 5 -3.03 9.53 -6.06
C LEU A 5 -4.14 8.81 -6.85
N SER A 6 -3.82 8.10 -7.93
CA SER A 6 -4.84 7.37 -8.71
C SER A 6 -5.44 6.22 -7.93
N TRP A 7 -4.64 5.53 -7.11
CA TRP A 7 -5.12 4.45 -6.25
C TRP A 7 -6.09 4.99 -5.20
N LEU A 8 -5.78 6.13 -4.59
CA LEU A 8 -6.73 6.81 -3.71
C LEU A 8 -8.04 7.12 -4.46
N LYS A 9 -7.97 7.69 -5.66
CA LYS A 9 -9.15 8.04 -6.48
C LYS A 9 -9.96 6.83 -6.94
N ALA A 10 -9.44 5.61 -6.87
CA ALA A 10 -10.22 4.38 -7.04
C ALA A 10 -11.20 4.12 -5.88
N HIS A 11 -11.05 4.84 -4.77
CA HIS A 11 -11.89 4.73 -3.56
C HIS A 11 -12.62 6.02 -3.19
N ILE A 12 -12.21 7.17 -3.73
CA ILE A 12 -12.87 8.46 -3.48
C ILE A 12 -13.03 9.23 -4.80
N ASP A 13 -14.25 9.68 -5.06
CA ASP A 13 -14.59 10.59 -6.15
C ASP A 13 -14.23 12.02 -5.73
N THR A 14 -13.14 12.54 -6.29
CA THR A 14 -12.58 13.87 -6.00
C THR A 14 -11.70 14.41 -7.13
N GLU A 15 -11.77 15.73 -7.33
CA GLU A 15 -10.88 16.48 -8.24
C GLU A 15 -9.60 16.98 -7.55
N ALA A 16 -9.43 16.68 -6.26
CA ALA A 16 -8.28 17.12 -5.47
C ALA A 16 -6.95 16.69 -6.13
N GLN A 17 -5.99 17.61 -6.11
CA GLN A 17 -4.60 17.37 -6.50
C GLN A 17 -3.78 16.84 -5.31
N VAL A 18 -2.58 16.32 -5.56
CA VAL A 18 -1.77 15.65 -4.52
C VAL A 18 -1.51 16.54 -3.31
N ASP A 19 -1.24 17.83 -3.50
CA ASP A 19 -1.00 18.78 -2.40
C ASP A 19 -2.24 18.94 -1.50
N GLN A 20 -3.43 19.00 -2.10
CA GLN A 20 -4.69 19.12 -1.37
C GLN A 20 -5.02 17.84 -0.60
N VAL A 21 -4.67 16.68 -1.16
CA VAL A 21 -4.79 15.39 -0.47
C VAL A 21 -3.84 15.36 0.72
N ALA A 22 -2.57 15.75 0.54
CA ALA A 22 -1.57 15.74 1.60
C ALA A 22 -1.93 16.70 2.75
N GLU A 23 -2.44 17.89 2.42
CA GLU A 23 -2.96 18.85 3.41
C GLU A 23 -4.15 18.25 4.18
N ALA A 24 -5.13 17.67 3.47
CA ALA A 24 -6.29 17.04 4.11
C ALA A 24 -5.91 15.84 4.99
N MET A 25 -4.93 15.03 4.56
CA MET A 25 -4.36 13.95 5.36
C MET A 25 -3.77 14.49 6.66
N THR A 26 -2.92 15.52 6.57
CA THR A 26 -2.26 16.14 7.73
C THR A 26 -3.28 16.72 8.70
N MET A 27 -4.28 17.43 8.19
CA MET A 27 -5.37 17.99 9.00
C MET A 27 -6.21 16.91 9.66
N ALA A 28 -6.40 15.79 8.98
CA ALA A 28 -7.02 14.60 9.52
C ALA A 28 -6.03 13.76 10.37
N GLY A 29 -4.86 14.26 10.76
CA GLY A 29 -3.94 13.54 11.65
C GLY A 29 -3.16 12.37 11.02
N LEU A 30 -3.16 12.25 9.69
CA LEU A 30 -2.25 11.38 8.93
C LEU A 30 -1.01 12.20 8.56
N GLU A 31 0.08 12.03 9.29
CA GLU A 31 1.32 12.80 9.07
C GLU A 31 2.02 12.36 7.78
N VAL A 32 1.90 13.19 6.75
CA VAL A 32 2.59 13.00 5.47
C VAL A 32 4.06 13.31 5.65
N GLU A 33 4.92 12.32 5.42
CA GLU A 33 6.37 12.46 5.51
C GLU A 33 6.92 13.10 4.23
N GLU A 34 6.48 12.58 3.07
CA GLU A 34 6.97 12.99 1.77
C GLU A 34 5.89 12.80 0.70
N VAL A 35 5.85 13.74 -0.26
CA VAL A 35 5.13 13.58 -1.51
C VAL A 35 6.16 13.53 -2.63
N HIS A 36 6.32 12.35 -3.21
CA HIS A 36 7.16 12.17 -4.39
C HIS A 36 6.31 12.38 -5.64
N ASP A 37 6.46 13.55 -6.28
CA ASP A 37 5.78 13.88 -7.53
C ASP A 37 6.74 13.78 -8.74
N PRO A 38 6.78 12.61 -9.40
CA PRO A 38 7.60 12.42 -10.59
C PRO A 38 7.08 13.25 -11.78
N ILE A 39 5.82 13.71 -11.77
CA ILE A 39 5.28 14.58 -12.83
C ILE A 39 5.97 15.95 -12.75
N ALA A 40 6.07 16.51 -11.56
CA ALA A 40 6.78 17.76 -11.33
C ALA A 40 8.28 17.62 -11.64
N ALA A 41 8.92 16.53 -11.20
CA ALA A 41 10.33 16.28 -11.43
C ALA A 41 10.67 16.08 -12.93
N LEU A 42 9.79 15.40 -13.66
CA LEU A 42 9.97 15.08 -15.09
C LEU A 42 9.34 16.11 -16.05
N ALA A 43 8.77 17.21 -15.54
CA ALA A 43 8.11 18.23 -16.36
C ALA A 43 9.00 18.81 -17.49
N PRO A 44 10.32 19.00 -17.32
CA PRO A 44 11.20 19.50 -18.40
C PRO A 44 11.51 18.48 -19.50
N PHE A 45 11.19 17.20 -19.30
CA PHE A 45 11.65 16.10 -20.15
C PHE A 45 10.56 15.72 -21.16
N THR A 46 10.96 15.52 -22.42
CA THR A 46 10.02 15.24 -23.51
C THR A 46 10.51 14.14 -24.43
N VAL A 47 9.58 13.45 -25.10
CA VAL A 47 9.90 12.50 -26.15
C VAL A 47 10.63 13.19 -27.29
N ALA A 48 11.67 12.55 -27.80
CA ALA A 48 12.47 13.01 -28.92
C ALA A 48 12.87 11.85 -29.82
N ARG A 49 13.25 12.16 -31.07
CA ARG A 49 13.64 11.15 -32.05
C ARG A 49 14.97 11.46 -32.69
N ILE A 50 15.86 10.49 -32.70
CA ILE A 50 17.17 10.61 -33.34
C ILE A 50 16.99 10.50 -34.86
N VAL A 51 17.25 11.57 -35.60
CA VAL A 51 17.16 11.59 -37.07
C VAL A 51 18.43 11.01 -37.69
N SER A 52 19.59 11.39 -37.18
CA SER A 52 20.88 10.79 -37.56
C SER A 52 21.81 10.71 -36.36
N ALA A 53 22.74 9.75 -36.39
CA ALA A 53 23.77 9.56 -35.38
C ALA A 53 25.10 9.25 -36.08
N GLU A 54 26.06 10.18 -35.97
CA GLU A 54 27.38 10.07 -36.60
C GLU A 54 28.47 9.97 -35.53
N ARG A 55 29.58 9.31 -35.87
CA ARG A 55 30.68 9.14 -34.91
C ARG A 55 31.35 10.49 -34.63
N HIS A 56 31.61 10.78 -33.36
CA HIS A 56 32.23 12.04 -32.97
C HIS A 56 33.68 12.14 -33.48
N ALA A 57 33.99 13.19 -34.25
CA ALA A 57 35.29 13.34 -34.93
C ALA A 57 36.50 13.28 -33.98
N ASN A 58 36.33 13.75 -32.73
CA ASN A 58 37.39 13.82 -31.72
C ASN A 58 37.22 12.82 -30.54
N ALA A 59 36.34 11.82 -30.64
CA ALA A 59 36.11 10.85 -29.54
C ALA A 59 35.53 9.50 -30.02
N ASP A 60 36.21 8.40 -29.68
CA ASP A 60 35.87 7.06 -30.19
C ASP A 60 34.56 6.47 -29.64
N ARG A 61 34.13 6.91 -28.45
CA ARG A 61 32.96 6.43 -27.69
C ARG A 61 31.77 7.40 -27.69
N LEU A 62 31.84 8.49 -28.45
CA LEU A 62 30.77 9.47 -28.53
C LEU A 62 30.19 9.50 -29.94
N GLN A 63 28.91 9.83 -30.01
CA GLN A 63 28.18 10.11 -31.23
C GLN A 63 27.65 11.54 -31.20
N VAL A 64 27.57 12.17 -32.36
CA VAL A 64 26.86 13.43 -32.58
C VAL A 64 25.54 13.09 -33.22
N CYS A 65 24.45 13.32 -32.48
CA CYS A 65 23.10 13.00 -32.89
C CYS A 65 22.38 14.27 -33.34
N GLN A 66 21.72 14.21 -34.49
CA GLN A 66 20.72 15.20 -34.90
C GLN A 66 19.37 14.70 -34.39
N VAL A 67 18.79 15.39 -33.40
CA VAL A 67 17.60 14.95 -32.65
C VAL A 67 16.43 15.91 -32.83
N GLU A 68 15.29 15.38 -33.28
CA GLU A 68 14.02 16.10 -33.38
C GLU A 68 13.41 16.20 -31.97
N THR A 69 13.26 17.43 -31.45
CA THR A 69 12.72 17.69 -30.11
C THR A 69 11.57 18.70 -30.15
N VAL A 70 10.93 18.94 -29.00
CA VAL A 70 9.90 19.99 -28.84
C VAL A 70 10.40 21.40 -29.19
N ASP A 71 11.71 21.63 -29.03
CA ASP A 71 12.38 22.91 -29.32
C ASP A 71 12.93 22.99 -30.75
N GLY A 72 12.55 22.04 -31.61
CA GLY A 72 13.03 21.87 -32.96
C GLY A 72 14.27 20.96 -33.06
N MET A 73 14.98 21.07 -34.18
CA MET A 73 16.13 20.23 -34.48
C MET A 73 17.34 20.61 -33.60
N LYS A 74 17.89 19.65 -32.84
CA LYS A 74 19.05 19.87 -31.94
C LYS A 74 20.21 18.95 -32.26
N GLU A 75 21.42 19.47 -32.13
CA GLU A 75 22.65 18.68 -32.11
C GLU A 75 23.00 18.30 -30.67
N ILE A 76 23.05 17.00 -30.39
CA ILE A 76 23.27 16.44 -29.06
C ILE A 76 24.39 15.40 -29.11
N VAL A 77 25.36 15.51 -28.21
CA VAL A 77 26.44 14.54 -28.07
C VAL A 77 26.00 13.43 -27.12
N CYS A 78 25.95 12.19 -27.59
CA CYS A 78 25.53 11.03 -26.80
C CYS A 78 26.65 9.99 -26.71
N GLY A 79 26.85 9.43 -25.52
CA GLY A 79 27.82 8.35 -25.28
C GLY A 79 27.20 6.96 -25.16
N ALA A 80 25.87 6.85 -25.20
CA ALA A 80 25.18 5.59 -25.01
C ALA A 80 25.41 4.67 -26.22
N PRO A 81 25.70 3.37 -25.99
CA PRO A 81 26.03 2.44 -27.07
C PRO A 81 24.85 2.17 -28.02
N ASN A 82 23.63 2.39 -27.54
CA ASN A 82 22.39 2.12 -28.26
C ASN A 82 21.85 3.31 -29.06
N ALA A 83 22.48 4.49 -28.98
CA ALA A 83 22.12 5.65 -29.78
C ALA A 83 22.30 5.36 -31.28
N ARG A 84 21.22 5.56 -32.05
CA ARG A 84 21.14 5.27 -33.49
C ARG A 84 20.01 6.06 -34.16
N ALA A 85 20.13 6.28 -35.46
CA ALA A 85 19.06 6.88 -36.26
C ALA A 85 17.76 6.07 -36.16
N GLY A 86 16.63 6.78 -36.07
CA GLY A 86 15.28 6.23 -35.90
C GLY A 86 14.86 5.99 -34.46
N LEU A 87 15.78 6.00 -33.49
CA LEU A 87 15.44 5.70 -32.10
C LEU A 87 14.61 6.81 -31.46
N THR A 88 13.46 6.43 -30.89
CA THR A 88 12.61 7.27 -30.05
C THR A 88 13.07 7.17 -28.58
N THR A 89 13.30 8.31 -27.92
CA THR A 89 13.92 8.40 -26.59
C THR A 89 13.44 9.65 -25.83
N ILE A 90 14.03 9.95 -24.67
CA ILE A 90 13.74 11.16 -23.88
C ILE A 90 14.85 12.20 -24.03
N TYR A 91 14.44 13.45 -24.25
CA TYR A 91 15.27 14.64 -24.32
C TYR A 91 15.13 15.49 -23.06
N ALA A 92 16.27 15.91 -22.52
CA ALA A 92 16.38 16.94 -21.50
C ALA A 92 16.99 18.23 -22.10
N PRO A 93 16.29 19.38 -22.03
CA PRO A 93 16.80 20.64 -22.54
C PRO A 93 17.87 21.25 -21.63
N ILE A 94 18.65 22.18 -22.18
CA ILE A 94 19.58 23.00 -21.37
C ILE A 94 18.77 23.77 -20.33
N GLY A 95 19.25 23.80 -19.09
CA GLY A 95 18.57 24.36 -17.92
C GLY A 95 17.72 23.35 -17.16
N ALA A 96 17.44 22.16 -17.70
CA ALA A 96 16.77 21.10 -16.95
C ALA A 96 17.68 20.54 -15.85
N TYR A 97 17.10 20.25 -14.69
CA TYR A 97 17.75 19.48 -13.63
C TYR A 97 17.54 17.98 -13.89
N VAL A 98 18.63 17.21 -13.93
CA VAL A 98 18.61 15.75 -14.16
C VAL A 98 18.72 15.04 -12.80
N PRO A 99 17.65 14.42 -12.29
CA PRO A 99 17.59 13.86 -10.94
C PRO A 99 18.69 12.85 -10.65
N GLY A 100 18.81 11.80 -11.47
CA GLY A 100 19.78 10.72 -11.23
C GLY A 100 21.25 11.13 -11.32
N LEU A 101 21.55 12.31 -11.87
CA LEU A 101 22.91 12.89 -11.90
C LEU A 101 23.12 14.00 -10.86
N GLY A 102 22.04 14.55 -10.30
CA GLY A 102 22.09 15.68 -9.38
C GLY A 102 22.62 16.99 -10.01
N VAL A 103 22.47 17.18 -11.32
CA VAL A 103 23.05 18.34 -12.04
C VAL A 103 22.03 19.08 -12.91
N THR A 104 22.18 20.39 -13.02
CA THR A 104 21.48 21.21 -14.03
C THR A 104 22.29 21.24 -15.31
N LEU A 105 21.64 20.95 -16.45
CA LEU A 105 22.28 20.98 -17.75
C LEU A 105 22.68 22.41 -18.13
N ILE A 106 23.94 22.58 -18.48
CA ILE A 106 24.49 23.84 -18.99
C ILE A 106 25.11 23.61 -20.36
N GLU A 107 25.07 24.63 -21.20
CA GLU A 107 25.73 24.59 -22.50
C GLU A 107 27.25 24.51 -22.30
N LYS A 108 27.85 23.39 -22.70
CA LYS A 108 29.30 23.19 -22.63
C LYS A 108 29.78 22.38 -23.83
N PRO A 109 30.89 22.78 -24.48
CA PRO A 109 31.48 21.97 -25.53
C PRO A 109 32.02 20.65 -24.95
N VAL A 110 31.55 19.54 -25.51
CA VAL A 110 32.04 18.20 -25.26
C VAL A 110 33.02 17.87 -26.39
N ARG A 111 34.32 17.83 -26.08
CA ARG A 111 35.38 17.48 -27.05
C ARG A 111 35.35 18.33 -28.34
N GLY A 112 34.90 19.58 -28.23
CA GLY A 112 34.86 20.57 -29.32
C GLY A 112 33.51 20.74 -30.01
N VAL A 113 32.50 19.92 -29.68
CA VAL A 113 31.13 20.06 -30.20
C VAL A 113 30.21 20.51 -29.07
N VAL A 114 29.32 21.47 -29.33
CA VAL A 114 28.37 21.98 -28.33
C VAL A 114 27.16 21.06 -28.28
N SER A 115 26.88 20.46 -27.12
CA SER A 115 25.68 19.62 -26.93
C SER A 115 24.51 20.48 -26.45
N ASN A 116 23.40 20.50 -27.20
CA ASN A 116 22.22 21.34 -26.93
C ASN A 116 21.18 20.62 -26.05
N GLY A 117 21.66 19.88 -25.06
CA GLY A 117 20.87 19.06 -24.14
C GLY A 117 21.46 17.67 -23.95
N MET A 118 20.63 16.75 -23.49
CA MET A 118 20.99 15.36 -23.15
C MET A 118 19.88 14.41 -23.60
N LEU A 119 20.26 13.19 -24.01
CA LEU A 119 19.34 12.06 -24.19
C LEU A 119 19.42 11.20 -22.95
N CYS A 120 18.29 10.87 -22.33
CA CYS A 120 18.26 10.31 -20.97
C CYS A 120 18.06 8.79 -20.94
N SER A 121 18.75 8.15 -20.02
CA SER A 121 18.55 6.76 -19.57
C SER A 121 17.47 6.66 -18.48
N ALA A 122 17.06 5.43 -18.14
CA ALA A 122 16.09 5.21 -17.07
C ALA A 122 16.66 5.63 -15.69
N ALA A 123 17.95 5.36 -15.46
CA ALA A 123 18.63 5.74 -14.23
C ALA A 123 18.76 7.27 -14.05
N GLU A 124 19.04 8.01 -15.13
CA GLU A 124 19.09 9.48 -15.08
C GLU A 124 17.74 10.13 -14.75
N LEU A 125 16.64 9.44 -15.03
CA LEU A 125 15.28 9.85 -14.71
C LEU A 125 14.73 9.21 -13.42
N GLU A 126 15.57 8.48 -12.67
CA GLU A 126 15.19 7.74 -11.44
C GLU A 126 14.06 6.71 -11.64
N LEU A 127 13.96 6.16 -12.85
CA LEU A 127 13.01 5.09 -13.20
C LEU A 127 13.58 3.69 -12.99
N ALA A 128 14.90 3.58 -12.82
CA ALA A 128 15.62 2.34 -12.55
C ALA A 128 16.91 2.63 -11.78
N ASP A 129 17.45 1.64 -11.06
CA ASP A 129 18.71 1.79 -10.33
C ASP A 129 19.94 1.90 -11.25
N ASP A 130 19.89 1.26 -12.43
CA ASP A 130 20.98 1.25 -13.41
C ASP A 130 20.44 1.22 -14.85
N SER A 131 21.29 1.55 -15.82
CA SER A 131 20.93 1.56 -17.24
C SER A 131 22.17 1.39 -18.14
N ASP A 132 22.09 0.46 -19.10
CA ASP A 132 23.14 0.21 -20.08
C ASP A 132 23.15 1.21 -21.27
N GLY A 133 22.21 2.16 -21.31
CA GLY A 133 22.05 3.12 -22.40
C GLY A 133 20.88 4.08 -22.21
N ILE A 134 20.60 4.88 -23.23
CA ILE A 134 19.43 5.77 -23.24
C ILE A 134 18.14 4.98 -23.38
N LEU A 135 17.02 5.55 -22.93
CA LEU A 135 15.70 4.93 -23.03
C LEU A 135 15.35 4.65 -24.49
N GLU A 136 14.90 3.42 -24.76
CA GLU A 136 14.30 3.05 -26.04
C GLU A 136 12.80 2.97 -25.88
N LEU A 137 12.10 3.87 -26.55
CA LEU A 137 10.65 3.98 -26.49
C LEU A 137 10.02 3.50 -27.80
N SER A 138 8.72 3.24 -27.75
CA SER A 138 7.94 2.88 -28.93
C SER A 138 7.87 4.06 -29.92
N ASP A 139 7.97 3.76 -31.21
CA ASP A 139 7.99 4.74 -32.30
C ASP A 139 6.63 5.39 -32.59
N ASP A 140 5.56 4.94 -31.92
CA ASP A 140 4.23 5.55 -31.98
C ASP A 140 4.10 6.80 -31.09
N LEU A 141 5.06 7.03 -30.19
CA LEU A 141 5.08 8.22 -29.34
C LEU A 141 5.43 9.47 -30.15
N GLN A 142 4.66 10.53 -29.94
CA GLN A 142 4.87 11.79 -30.61
C GLN A 142 6.02 12.57 -29.97
N VAL A 143 6.91 13.12 -30.80
CA VAL A 143 7.95 14.07 -30.35
C VAL A 143 7.29 15.23 -29.61
N GLY A 144 7.84 15.57 -28.44
CA GLY A 144 7.32 16.59 -27.55
C GLY A 144 6.30 16.10 -26.52
N ALA A 145 5.89 14.83 -26.56
CA ALA A 145 5.06 14.27 -25.50
C ALA A 145 5.78 14.33 -24.13
N PRO A 146 5.12 14.73 -23.04
CA PRO A 146 5.75 14.80 -21.72
C PRO A 146 6.22 13.43 -21.21
N ALA A 147 7.44 13.37 -20.69
CA ALA A 147 8.04 12.13 -20.18
C ALA A 147 7.20 11.48 -19.06
N ALA A 148 6.70 12.28 -18.12
CA ALA A 148 5.86 11.79 -17.02
C ALA A 148 4.64 10.99 -17.50
N GLY A 149 3.98 11.46 -18.57
CA GLY A 149 2.82 10.77 -19.15
C GLY A 149 3.18 9.48 -19.88
N VAL A 150 4.40 9.38 -20.43
CA VAL A 150 4.91 8.17 -21.09
C VAL A 150 5.13 7.05 -20.10
N PHE A 151 5.61 7.36 -18.88
CA PHE A 151 5.93 6.36 -17.87
C PHE A 151 4.77 6.03 -16.94
N GLY A 152 3.60 6.64 -17.13
CA GLY A 152 2.51 6.53 -16.16
C GLY A 152 2.94 7.01 -14.77
N ALA A 153 3.80 8.03 -14.72
CA ALA A 153 4.36 8.53 -13.48
C ALA A 153 3.24 9.19 -12.65
N GLU A 154 3.06 8.74 -11.42
CA GLU A 154 2.00 9.22 -10.53
C GLU A 154 2.60 9.76 -9.23
N PRO A 155 2.00 10.81 -8.64
CA PRO A 155 2.37 11.25 -7.31
C PRO A 155 2.17 10.13 -6.29
N VAL A 156 3.21 9.86 -5.51
CA VAL A 156 3.22 8.89 -4.41
C VAL A 156 3.25 9.67 -3.09
N ILE A 157 2.33 9.34 -2.20
CA ILE A 157 2.28 9.89 -0.85
C ILE A 157 2.87 8.86 0.10
N ASP A 158 3.90 9.24 0.86
CA ASP A 158 4.43 8.47 1.99
C ASP A 158 4.06 9.15 3.30
N PHE A 159 3.61 8.36 4.26
CA PHE A 159 3.11 8.84 5.54
C PHE A 159 3.33 7.82 6.65
N GLU A 160 3.49 8.31 7.88
CA GLU A 160 3.64 7.45 9.04
C GLU A 160 2.27 7.02 9.59
N VAL A 161 2.13 5.74 9.94
CA VAL A 161 0.91 5.21 10.55
C VAL A 161 1.13 4.92 12.01
N THR A 162 0.43 5.66 12.86
CA THR A 162 0.43 5.44 14.30
C THR A 162 -0.23 4.09 14.65
N PRO A 163 0.22 3.38 15.70
CA PRO A 163 -0.28 2.05 16.02
C PRO A 163 -1.79 1.94 16.32
N ASN A 164 -2.44 3.04 16.71
CA ASN A 164 -3.89 3.08 16.97
C ASN A 164 -4.74 3.09 15.71
N ARG A 165 -4.15 3.31 14.52
CA ARG A 165 -4.88 3.43 13.25
C ARG A 165 -4.51 2.35 12.23
N PRO A 166 -4.72 1.06 12.56
CA PRO A 166 -4.44 -0.02 11.61
C PRO A 166 -5.28 0.07 10.32
N ASP A 167 -6.43 0.73 10.38
CA ASP A 167 -7.31 0.96 9.22
C ASP A 167 -6.66 1.84 8.14
N TRP A 168 -5.68 2.67 8.50
CA TRP A 168 -4.89 3.46 7.54
C TRP A 168 -3.82 2.66 6.79
N LEU A 169 -3.61 1.40 7.14
CA LEU A 169 -2.71 0.50 6.38
C LEU A 169 -3.34 -0.04 5.10
N GLY A 170 -4.52 0.47 4.75
CA GLY A 170 -5.23 0.24 3.50
C GLY A 170 -5.70 1.55 2.88
N VAL A 171 -5.54 1.72 1.56
CA VAL A 171 -5.96 2.93 0.84
C VAL A 171 -7.46 3.20 1.01
N ALA A 172 -8.28 2.14 1.09
CA ALA A 172 -9.72 2.27 1.35
C ALA A 172 -10.05 2.92 2.70
N GLY A 173 -9.21 2.69 3.73
CA GLY A 173 -9.39 3.31 5.04
C GLY A 173 -9.03 4.80 5.03
N ILE A 174 -7.96 5.15 4.34
CA ILE A 174 -7.55 6.54 4.12
C ILE A 174 -8.64 7.30 3.34
N ALA A 175 -9.15 6.71 2.27
CA ALA A 175 -10.23 7.29 1.46
C ALA A 175 -11.49 7.58 2.29
N ARG A 176 -11.82 6.71 3.26
CA ARG A 176 -12.95 6.91 4.18
C ARG A 176 -12.77 8.15 5.04
N ASP A 177 -11.59 8.30 5.64
CA ASP A 177 -11.27 9.46 6.49
C ASP A 177 -11.25 10.76 5.69
N LEU A 178 -10.67 10.75 4.48
CA LEU A 178 -10.64 11.92 3.61
C LEU A 178 -12.03 12.31 3.10
N ALA A 179 -12.89 11.33 2.83
CA ALA A 179 -14.29 11.59 2.51
C ALA A 179 -15.03 12.20 3.71
N ALA A 180 -14.79 11.71 4.93
CA ALA A 180 -15.36 12.28 6.17
C ALA A 180 -14.87 13.72 6.42
N ALA A 181 -13.61 14.01 6.07
CA ALA A 181 -13.03 15.36 6.09
C ALA A 181 -13.52 16.27 4.94
N GLY A 182 -14.38 15.78 4.06
CA GLY A 182 -15.02 16.57 3.00
C GLY A 182 -14.20 16.71 1.71
N LEU A 183 -13.15 15.91 1.52
CA LEU A 183 -12.32 15.95 0.31
C LEU A 183 -13.04 15.41 -0.94
N GLY A 184 -14.11 14.63 -0.75
CA GLY A 184 -14.84 14.01 -1.85
C GLY A 184 -15.87 13.01 -1.37
N LYS A 185 -16.40 12.21 -2.30
CA LYS A 185 -17.39 11.18 -2.00
C LYS A 185 -16.74 9.80 -2.00
N LEU A 186 -16.93 9.03 -0.93
CA LEU A 186 -16.47 7.65 -0.87
C LEU A 186 -17.14 6.80 -1.96
N THR A 187 -16.34 6.13 -2.77
CA THR A 187 -16.75 5.28 -3.90
C THR A 187 -16.11 3.89 -3.87
N THR A 188 -15.44 3.53 -2.76
CA THR A 188 -14.85 2.22 -2.52
C THR A 188 -15.78 1.08 -2.98
N PRO A 189 -15.35 0.27 -3.96
CA PRO A 189 -16.19 -0.82 -4.48
C PRO A 189 -16.56 -1.83 -3.40
N GLU A 190 -17.85 -2.17 -3.33
CA GLU A 190 -18.34 -3.26 -2.50
C GLU A 190 -17.77 -4.60 -2.96
N ILE A 191 -17.56 -5.52 -2.02
CA ILE A 191 -17.06 -6.85 -2.31
C ILE A 191 -18.25 -7.81 -2.43
N ALA A 192 -18.50 -8.28 -3.65
CA ALA A 192 -19.54 -9.26 -3.91
C ALA A 192 -19.04 -10.69 -3.60
N PRO A 193 -19.87 -11.57 -3.02
CA PRO A 193 -19.53 -12.98 -2.88
C PRO A 193 -19.38 -13.67 -4.25
N VAL A 194 -18.35 -14.50 -4.40
CA VAL A 194 -18.13 -15.35 -5.56
C VAL A 194 -18.69 -16.73 -5.28
N ALA A 195 -19.55 -17.23 -6.16
CA ALA A 195 -20.12 -18.57 -6.02
C ALA A 195 -19.04 -19.64 -6.26
N GLY A 196 -18.97 -20.63 -5.35
CA GLY A 196 -18.13 -21.82 -5.55
C GLY A 196 -18.80 -22.81 -6.49
N ALA A 197 -18.01 -23.47 -7.33
CA ALA A 197 -18.50 -24.46 -8.30
C ALA A 197 -18.36 -25.92 -7.80
N PHE A 198 -17.51 -26.16 -6.80
CA PHE A 198 -17.29 -27.47 -6.19
C PHE A 198 -16.94 -27.34 -4.69
N ASP A 199 -17.04 -28.42 -3.92
CA ASP A 199 -16.65 -28.41 -2.51
C ASP A 199 -15.13 -28.29 -2.35
N SER A 200 -14.67 -27.51 -1.37
CA SER A 200 -13.22 -27.39 -1.10
C SER A 200 -12.61 -28.76 -0.80
N PRO A 201 -11.58 -29.20 -1.55
CA PRO A 201 -10.86 -30.43 -1.25
C PRO A 201 -9.88 -30.25 -0.08
N VAL A 202 -9.64 -29.01 0.38
CA VAL A 202 -8.77 -28.71 1.50
C VAL A 202 -9.62 -28.32 2.71
N SER A 203 -9.39 -29.03 3.81
CA SER A 203 -9.97 -28.73 5.13
C SER A 203 -9.02 -27.87 5.98
N VAL A 204 -9.57 -27.15 6.95
CA VAL A 204 -8.79 -26.31 7.87
C VAL A 204 -9.11 -26.71 9.31
N THR A 205 -8.09 -26.83 10.15
CA THR A 205 -8.23 -27.12 11.58
C THR A 205 -7.39 -26.15 12.40
N LEU A 206 -7.98 -25.66 13.49
CA LEU A 206 -7.33 -24.72 14.41
C LEU A 206 -7.04 -25.45 15.73
N GLU A 207 -5.78 -25.75 16.00
CA GLU A 207 -5.31 -26.32 17.27
C GLU A 207 -4.89 -25.24 18.27
N ALA A 208 -4.61 -24.02 17.78
CA ALA A 208 -4.24 -22.85 18.58
C ALA A 208 -5.18 -21.65 18.28
N PRO A 209 -6.49 -21.74 18.63
CA PRO A 209 -7.46 -20.68 18.36
C PRO A 209 -7.15 -19.35 19.06
N GLU A 210 -6.32 -19.35 20.11
CA GLU A 210 -5.79 -18.15 20.75
C GLU A 210 -4.78 -17.39 19.88
N LEU A 211 -4.07 -18.08 18.97
CA LEU A 211 -3.13 -17.47 18.02
C LEU A 211 -3.82 -17.11 16.70
N CYS A 212 -4.80 -17.94 16.29
CA CYS A 212 -5.58 -17.75 15.07
C CYS A 212 -7.05 -18.13 15.32
N PRO A 213 -7.90 -17.20 15.79
CA PRO A 213 -9.32 -17.46 16.07
C PRO A 213 -10.16 -17.84 14.85
N VAL A 214 -9.78 -17.38 13.66
CA VAL A 214 -10.52 -17.64 12.42
C VAL A 214 -9.59 -17.75 11.22
N PHE A 215 -9.89 -18.75 10.39
CA PHE A 215 -9.20 -18.99 9.14
C PHE A 215 -10.22 -19.34 8.07
N ALA A 216 -10.26 -18.53 7.01
CA ALA A 216 -11.01 -18.82 5.81
C ALA A 216 -10.05 -19.23 4.69
N GLY A 217 -10.47 -20.17 3.87
CA GLY A 217 -9.71 -20.57 2.71
C GLY A 217 -10.57 -21.05 1.55
N ARG A 218 -9.99 -21.02 0.35
CA ARG A 218 -10.65 -21.43 -0.88
C ARG A 218 -9.65 -22.02 -1.85
N VAL A 219 -10.01 -23.13 -2.47
CA VAL A 219 -9.26 -23.69 -3.59
C VAL A 219 -9.73 -23.06 -4.89
N ILE A 220 -8.80 -22.71 -5.78
CA ILE A 220 -9.10 -22.29 -7.16
C ILE A 220 -8.30 -23.17 -8.11
N ARG A 221 -8.97 -23.84 -9.04
CA ARG A 221 -8.35 -24.78 -9.99
C ARG A 221 -8.17 -24.17 -11.36
N GLY A 222 -7.13 -24.60 -12.07
CA GLY A 222 -6.88 -24.26 -13.47
C GLY A 222 -6.57 -22.78 -13.70
N VAL A 223 -5.91 -22.13 -12.74
CA VAL A 223 -5.42 -20.76 -12.88
C VAL A 223 -4.25 -20.69 -13.87
N ARG A 224 -4.08 -19.55 -14.54
CA ARG A 224 -2.92 -19.25 -15.38
C ARG A 224 -2.04 -18.20 -14.72
N ASN A 225 -1.02 -18.64 -14.01
CA ASN A 225 -0.06 -17.73 -13.39
C ASN A 225 0.89 -17.10 -14.44
N GLY A 226 1.73 -16.18 -13.99
CA GLY A 226 2.75 -15.49 -14.78
C GLY A 226 2.82 -14.01 -14.44
N PRO A 227 3.47 -13.19 -15.28
CA PRO A 227 3.65 -11.76 -15.01
C PRO A 227 2.32 -11.02 -14.89
N SER A 228 2.21 -10.16 -13.89
CA SER A 228 1.05 -9.28 -13.68
C SER A 228 0.79 -8.36 -14.87
N PRO A 229 -0.45 -7.91 -15.11
CA PRO A 229 -0.70 -6.85 -16.07
C PRO A 229 0.05 -5.57 -15.66
N GLU A 230 0.40 -4.74 -16.65
CA GLU A 230 1.24 -3.55 -16.46
C GLU A 230 0.73 -2.61 -15.35
N TRP A 231 -0.58 -2.35 -15.31
CA TRP A 231 -1.19 -1.48 -14.29
C TRP A 231 -0.94 -1.97 -12.85
N LEU A 232 -0.91 -3.30 -12.64
CA LEU A 232 -0.68 -3.88 -11.32
C LEU A 232 0.80 -3.80 -10.95
N GLN A 233 1.68 -4.08 -11.92
CA GLN A 233 3.12 -3.94 -11.71
C GLN A 233 3.48 -2.49 -11.37
N GLN A 234 3.02 -1.52 -12.16
CA GLN A 234 3.25 -0.09 -11.94
C GLN A 234 2.77 0.35 -10.56
N ARG A 235 1.55 -0.05 -10.16
CA ARG A 235 1.00 0.27 -8.84
C ARG A 235 1.85 -0.27 -7.69
N LEU A 236 2.31 -1.51 -7.78
CA LEU A 236 3.16 -2.13 -6.75
C LEU A 236 4.56 -1.50 -6.72
N THR A 237 5.17 -1.26 -7.88
CA THR A 237 6.49 -0.61 -7.98
C THR A 237 6.46 0.82 -7.44
N ALA A 238 5.40 1.58 -7.71
CA ALA A 238 5.24 2.95 -7.20
C ALA A 238 5.29 3.04 -5.65
N ILE A 239 4.89 1.97 -4.96
CA ILE A 239 4.92 1.90 -3.48
C ILE A 239 6.16 1.16 -2.95
N GLY A 240 7.13 0.84 -3.82
CA GLY A 240 8.39 0.19 -3.48
C GLY A 240 8.34 -1.34 -3.44
N LEU A 241 7.26 -1.97 -3.92
CA LEU A 241 7.17 -3.42 -4.03
C LEU A 241 7.67 -3.91 -5.39
N ARG A 242 8.45 -4.99 -5.37
CA ARG A 242 8.85 -5.70 -6.58
C ARG A 242 7.72 -6.64 -7.03
N PRO A 243 7.21 -6.52 -8.26
CA PRO A 243 6.27 -7.49 -8.83
C PRO A 243 6.91 -8.88 -8.94
N ILE A 244 6.14 -9.92 -8.64
CA ILE A 244 6.61 -11.32 -8.62
C ILE A 244 5.88 -12.14 -9.67
N ASN A 245 4.59 -12.38 -9.45
CA ASN A 245 3.67 -13.04 -10.37
C ASN A 245 2.23 -12.66 -9.97
N ARG A 246 1.26 -12.89 -10.86
CA ARG A 246 -0.15 -12.47 -10.66
C ARG A 246 -0.71 -12.87 -9.31
N LEU A 247 -0.50 -14.12 -8.89
CA LEU A 247 -1.06 -14.64 -7.64
C LEU A 247 -0.53 -13.87 -6.42
N VAL A 248 0.79 -13.69 -6.33
CA VAL A 248 1.41 -12.97 -5.22
C VAL A 248 1.09 -11.47 -5.29
N ASP A 249 1.14 -10.89 -6.49
CA ASP A 249 0.87 -9.48 -6.71
C ASP A 249 -0.58 -9.10 -6.36
N ILE A 250 -1.55 -9.99 -6.60
CA ILE A 250 -2.94 -9.80 -6.15
C ILE A 250 -3.00 -9.76 -4.61
N THR A 251 -2.32 -10.66 -3.91
CA THR A 251 -2.30 -10.64 -2.44
C THR A 251 -1.61 -9.39 -1.88
N ASN A 252 -0.54 -8.92 -2.52
CA ASN A 252 0.13 -7.67 -2.17
C ASN A 252 -0.77 -6.45 -2.43
N LEU A 253 -1.46 -6.43 -3.57
CA LEU A 253 -2.45 -5.39 -3.89
C LEU A 253 -3.50 -5.30 -2.78
N ILE A 254 -4.12 -6.40 -2.39
CA ILE A 254 -5.18 -6.41 -1.38
C ILE A 254 -4.65 -6.00 0.00
N SER A 255 -3.40 -6.36 0.32
CA SER A 255 -2.73 -5.95 1.56
C SER A 255 -2.67 -4.43 1.70
N TYR A 256 -2.42 -3.71 0.60
CA TYR A 256 -2.33 -2.25 0.57
C TYR A 256 -3.66 -1.58 0.23
N ASP A 257 -4.54 -2.23 -0.53
CA ASP A 257 -5.84 -1.69 -0.92
C ASP A 257 -6.84 -1.73 0.24
N ARG A 258 -6.90 -2.87 0.94
CA ARG A 258 -7.92 -3.20 1.96
C ARG A 258 -7.36 -3.42 3.36
N ALA A 259 -6.06 -3.18 3.59
CA ALA A 259 -5.37 -3.51 4.84
C ALA A 259 -5.49 -5.01 5.22
N ARG A 260 -5.65 -5.90 4.23
CA ARG A 260 -5.93 -7.32 4.45
C ARG A 260 -4.81 -8.17 3.84
N PRO A 261 -3.78 -8.53 4.61
CA PRO A 261 -2.80 -9.50 4.14
C PRO A 261 -3.45 -10.86 3.93
N LEU A 262 -3.04 -11.50 2.83
CA LEU A 262 -3.50 -12.82 2.39
C LEU A 262 -2.29 -13.65 1.99
N HIS A 263 -2.48 -14.96 1.89
CA HIS A 263 -1.46 -15.86 1.36
C HIS A 263 -2.05 -16.79 0.30
N VAL A 264 -1.20 -17.27 -0.61
CA VAL A 264 -1.61 -18.18 -1.68
C VAL A 264 -0.61 -19.32 -1.78
N TYR A 265 -1.11 -20.52 -1.52
CA TYR A 265 -0.34 -21.76 -1.53
C TYR A 265 -0.47 -22.45 -2.88
N ASP A 266 0.62 -23.00 -3.39
CA ASP A 266 0.57 -23.93 -4.52
C ASP A 266 -0.04 -25.25 -4.05
N LEU A 267 -1.21 -25.61 -4.57
CA LEU A 267 -1.93 -26.81 -4.14
C LEU A 267 -1.15 -28.10 -4.44
N ALA A 268 -0.32 -28.12 -5.48
CA ALA A 268 0.49 -29.29 -5.82
C ALA A 268 1.66 -29.52 -4.84
N SER A 269 2.07 -28.46 -4.13
CA SER A 269 3.13 -28.52 -3.12
C SER A 269 2.62 -28.91 -1.73
N LEU A 270 1.32 -28.75 -1.47
CA LEU A 270 0.69 -29.12 -0.21
C LEU A 270 0.70 -30.64 -0.02
N SER A 271 1.00 -31.07 1.21
CA SER A 271 1.01 -32.47 1.61
C SER A 271 -0.29 -32.82 2.32
N GLY A 272 -1.10 -33.64 1.67
CA GLY A 272 -2.42 -34.03 2.17
C GLY A 272 -3.51 -33.01 1.79
N ASP A 273 -4.64 -33.08 2.50
CA ASP A 273 -5.87 -32.35 2.23
C ASP A 273 -6.31 -31.48 3.43
N GLN A 274 -5.36 -31.12 4.29
CA GLN A 274 -5.62 -30.39 5.52
C GLN A 274 -4.53 -29.35 5.81
N ILE A 275 -4.99 -28.12 6.08
CA ILE A 275 -4.21 -27.09 6.75
C ILE A 275 -4.50 -27.15 8.25
N VAL A 276 -3.45 -27.19 9.06
CA VAL A 276 -3.51 -27.18 10.52
C VAL A 276 -2.79 -25.94 11.03
N VAL A 277 -3.52 -25.09 11.76
CA VAL A 277 -2.97 -23.90 12.43
C VAL A 277 -2.71 -24.24 13.89
N ARG A 278 -1.46 -24.11 14.32
CA ARG A 278 -1.00 -24.55 15.65
C ARG A 278 0.16 -23.70 16.17
N ALA A 279 0.53 -23.91 17.42
CA ALA A 279 1.77 -23.39 17.99
C ALA A 279 3.03 -24.02 17.36
N GLY A 280 4.13 -23.28 17.33
CA GLY A 280 5.44 -23.76 16.90
C GLY A 280 6.11 -24.72 17.89
N ARG A 281 7.06 -25.52 17.38
CA ARG A 281 7.75 -26.61 18.09
C ARG A 281 9.28 -26.44 18.07
N GLY A 282 9.76 -25.21 17.91
CA GLY A 282 11.18 -24.87 17.85
C GLY A 282 11.86 -25.51 16.64
N ASP A 283 13.00 -26.15 16.86
CA ASP A 283 13.82 -26.76 15.80
C ASP A 283 13.10 -27.85 14.99
N ALA A 284 12.03 -28.45 15.52
CA ALA A 284 11.22 -29.41 14.78
C ALA A 284 10.42 -28.76 13.64
N ASP A 285 10.20 -27.44 13.71
CA ASP A 285 9.44 -26.65 12.74
C ASP A 285 10.34 -25.67 11.99
N GLN A 286 11.56 -26.06 11.64
CA GLN A 286 12.40 -25.19 10.80
C GLN A 286 11.70 -24.87 9.48
N ILE A 287 11.48 -23.58 9.21
CA ILE A 287 10.85 -23.06 8.00
C ILE A 287 11.88 -22.24 7.24
N GLU A 288 12.19 -22.64 6.00
CA GLU A 288 12.81 -21.75 5.02
C GLU A 288 11.73 -20.79 4.51
N ALA A 289 11.86 -19.51 4.86
CA ALA A 289 10.88 -18.49 4.58
C ALA A 289 11.19 -17.74 3.27
N LEU A 290 10.17 -17.05 2.74
CA LEU A 290 10.24 -16.37 1.44
C LEU A 290 11.26 -15.21 1.38
N ASP A 291 11.79 -14.76 2.52
CA ASP A 291 12.87 -13.78 2.59
C ASP A 291 14.28 -14.41 2.50
N GLY A 292 14.35 -15.72 2.25
CA GLY A 292 15.60 -16.47 2.08
C GLY A 292 16.29 -16.85 3.40
N LYS A 293 15.62 -16.68 4.54
CA LYS A 293 16.13 -17.06 5.86
C LYS A 293 15.40 -18.26 6.41
N THR A 294 16.02 -18.95 7.37
CA THR A 294 15.43 -20.08 8.08
C THR A 294 15.10 -19.72 9.51
N TYR A 295 13.89 -20.04 9.95
CA TYR A 295 13.36 -19.71 11.26
C TYR A 295 12.91 -20.95 12.02
N ALA A 296 13.01 -20.92 13.34
CA ALA A 296 12.54 -21.98 14.25
C ALA A 296 11.48 -21.37 15.20
N PRO A 297 10.19 -21.43 14.86
CA PRO A 297 9.10 -20.84 15.64
C PRO A 297 8.89 -21.56 16.97
N GLY A 298 8.79 -20.82 18.06
CA GLY A 298 8.51 -21.32 19.41
C GLY A 298 7.02 -21.59 19.66
N ASP A 299 6.71 -21.98 20.89
CA ASP A 299 5.34 -22.31 21.34
C ASP A 299 4.39 -21.09 21.38
N ALA A 300 4.93 -19.88 21.43
CA ALA A 300 4.17 -18.64 21.33
C ALA A 300 3.93 -18.17 19.88
N ASP A 301 4.57 -18.82 18.89
CA ASP A 301 4.50 -18.41 17.50
C ASP A 301 3.42 -19.21 16.75
N CYS A 302 2.61 -18.50 15.96
CA CYS A 302 1.59 -19.13 15.12
C CYS A 302 2.24 -19.79 13.90
N VAL A 303 2.00 -21.08 13.70
CA VAL A 303 2.51 -21.86 12.57
C VAL A 303 1.35 -22.37 11.72
N ILE A 304 1.46 -22.16 10.41
CA ILE A 304 0.63 -22.84 9.41
C ILE A 304 1.36 -24.12 9.03
N SER A 305 0.65 -25.25 9.07
CA SER A 305 1.20 -26.57 8.79
C SER A 305 0.28 -27.41 7.92
N ASP A 306 0.85 -28.40 7.25
CA ASP A 306 0.11 -29.42 6.51
C ASP A 306 0.58 -30.82 6.95
N ALA A 307 0.27 -31.87 6.16
CA ALA A 307 0.56 -33.27 6.48
C ALA A 307 0.03 -33.67 7.87
N GLY A 308 -1.20 -33.28 8.19
CA GLY A 308 -1.80 -33.51 9.51
C GLY A 308 -1.08 -32.77 10.65
N GLY A 309 -0.53 -31.59 10.35
CA GLY A 309 0.16 -30.74 11.30
C GLY A 309 1.63 -31.10 11.57
N GLN A 310 2.20 -32.04 10.81
CA GLN A 310 3.58 -32.50 11.00
C GLN A 310 4.61 -31.64 10.29
N ARG A 311 4.24 -30.97 9.19
CA ARG A 311 5.16 -30.15 8.39
C ARG A 311 4.76 -28.68 8.48
N ALA A 312 5.64 -27.86 9.03
CA ALA A 312 5.46 -26.41 9.05
C ALA A 312 5.70 -25.83 7.65
N ILE A 313 4.80 -24.96 7.19
CA ILE A 313 4.82 -24.37 5.84
C ILE A 313 4.75 -22.84 5.86
N GLY A 314 4.58 -22.22 7.03
CA GLY A 314 4.61 -20.77 7.18
C GLY A 314 4.43 -20.29 8.62
N LEU A 315 4.78 -19.03 8.85
CA LEU A 315 4.55 -18.30 10.09
C LEU A 315 3.25 -17.49 9.92
N GLY A 316 2.21 -17.87 10.67
CA GLY A 316 0.87 -17.29 10.56
C GLY A 316 0.88 -15.77 10.75
N GLY A 317 0.41 -15.04 9.75
CA GLY A 317 0.36 -13.58 9.77
C GLY A 317 1.72 -12.88 9.68
N VAL A 318 2.81 -13.62 9.45
CA VAL A 318 4.17 -13.07 9.46
C VAL A 318 4.88 -13.33 8.13
N MET A 319 5.07 -14.58 7.73
CA MET A 319 5.86 -14.91 6.53
C MET A 319 5.51 -16.30 6.02
N GLY A 320 5.31 -16.43 4.70
CA GLY A 320 5.14 -17.73 4.05
C GLY A 320 6.44 -18.52 3.97
N GLY A 321 6.33 -19.85 3.90
CA GLY A 321 7.45 -20.74 3.62
C GLY A 321 7.67 -20.95 2.13
N VAL A 322 8.93 -21.14 1.72
CA VAL A 322 9.32 -21.46 0.34
C VAL A 322 8.70 -22.77 -0.14
N SER A 323 8.55 -23.74 0.77
CA SER A 323 8.08 -25.10 0.47
C SER A 323 6.70 -25.18 -0.19
N THR A 324 5.88 -24.14 -0.06
CA THR A 324 4.52 -24.09 -0.60
C THR A 324 4.20 -22.82 -1.38
N GLY A 325 5.23 -22.03 -1.70
CA GLY A 325 5.09 -20.81 -2.46
C GLY A 325 4.68 -21.05 -3.92
N CYS A 326 3.91 -20.13 -4.48
CA CYS A 326 3.52 -20.19 -5.88
C CYS A 326 4.68 -19.82 -6.82
N SER A 327 4.74 -20.51 -7.96
CA SER A 327 5.65 -20.24 -9.07
C SER A 327 4.87 -19.91 -10.34
N ASP A 328 5.56 -19.53 -11.42
CA ASP A 328 4.92 -19.28 -12.73
C ASP A 328 4.21 -20.54 -13.29
N GLU A 329 4.56 -21.73 -12.79
CA GLU A 329 3.99 -23.01 -13.20
C GLU A 329 2.76 -23.42 -12.36
N THR A 330 2.43 -22.69 -11.29
CA THR A 330 1.31 -23.01 -10.41
C THR A 330 -0.03 -22.93 -11.16
N VAL A 331 -0.81 -24.02 -11.09
CA VAL A 331 -2.11 -24.17 -11.79
C VAL A 331 -3.31 -24.29 -10.86
N ASP A 332 -3.11 -24.78 -9.64
CA ASP A 332 -4.15 -24.91 -8.64
C ASP A 332 -3.64 -24.28 -7.34
N VAL A 333 -4.48 -23.51 -6.66
CA VAL A 333 -4.07 -22.76 -5.47
C VAL A 333 -5.01 -22.97 -4.31
N PHE A 334 -4.51 -22.81 -3.09
CA PHE A 334 -5.32 -22.58 -1.90
C PHE A 334 -5.04 -21.16 -1.40
N VAL A 335 -6.06 -20.30 -1.41
CA VAL A 335 -5.98 -18.92 -0.94
C VAL A 335 -6.36 -18.88 0.54
N GLU A 336 -5.52 -18.28 1.35
CA GLU A 336 -5.72 -18.05 2.78
C GLU A 336 -6.20 -16.62 3.04
N SER A 337 -7.23 -16.50 3.87
CA SER A 337 -7.56 -15.28 4.59
C SER A 337 -7.84 -15.60 6.05
N ALA A 338 -7.01 -15.12 6.95
CA ALA A 338 -7.11 -15.43 8.38
C ALA A 338 -7.04 -14.18 9.24
N TRP A 339 -7.37 -14.32 10.52
CA TRP A 339 -7.11 -13.30 11.53
C TRP A 339 -6.22 -13.89 12.61
N PHE A 340 -5.06 -13.28 12.79
CA PHE A 340 -4.06 -13.67 13.78
C PHE A 340 -4.09 -12.69 14.95
N ASP A 341 -3.81 -13.20 16.16
CA ASP A 341 -3.75 -12.35 17.35
C ASP A 341 -2.64 -11.29 17.22
N PRO A 342 -2.94 -9.99 17.34
CA PRO A 342 -1.96 -8.93 17.12
C PRO A 342 -0.77 -8.97 18.07
N LEU A 343 -0.99 -9.34 19.33
CA LEU A 343 0.08 -9.38 20.33
C LEU A 343 1.02 -10.55 20.06
N ALA A 344 0.48 -11.73 19.74
CA ALA A 344 1.26 -12.88 19.32
C ALA A 344 2.05 -12.58 18.04
N THR A 345 1.42 -12.01 17.01
CA THR A 345 2.11 -11.63 15.77
C THR A 345 3.21 -10.58 15.99
N ALA A 346 2.98 -9.61 16.88
CA ALA A 346 4.00 -8.64 17.27
C ALA A 346 5.17 -9.31 18.00
N GLN A 347 4.88 -10.29 18.86
CA GLN A 347 5.88 -11.05 19.59
C GLN A 347 6.71 -11.94 18.66
N THR A 348 6.09 -12.64 17.71
CA THR A 348 6.78 -13.45 16.70
C THR A 348 7.71 -12.61 15.82
N GLY A 349 7.25 -11.44 15.35
CA GLY A 349 8.10 -10.52 14.59
C GLY A 349 9.35 -10.09 15.38
N ARG A 350 9.18 -9.77 16.68
CA ARG A 350 10.32 -9.40 17.56
C ARG A 350 11.24 -10.58 17.89
N SER A 351 10.70 -11.75 18.21
CA SER A 351 11.48 -12.92 18.64
C SER A 351 12.33 -13.48 17.49
N LEU A 352 11.78 -13.49 16.28
CA LEU A 352 12.43 -14.01 15.08
C LEU A 352 13.17 -12.93 14.28
N GLY A 353 13.04 -11.65 14.66
CA GLY A 353 13.66 -10.53 13.94
C GLY A 353 13.10 -10.34 12.52
N ILE A 354 11.80 -10.58 12.35
CA ILE A 354 11.08 -10.46 11.08
C ILE A 354 10.27 -9.16 11.08
N ASN A 355 10.42 -8.37 10.03
CA ASN A 355 9.62 -7.19 9.76
C ASN A 355 9.11 -7.28 8.31
N SER A 356 7.89 -7.77 8.14
CA SER A 356 7.22 -7.93 6.85
C SER A 356 5.94 -7.11 6.81
N ASP A 357 5.40 -6.86 5.62
CA ASP A 357 4.15 -6.13 5.44
C ASP A 357 2.94 -6.79 6.14
N ALA A 358 2.88 -8.12 6.11
CA ALA A 358 1.85 -8.88 6.80
C ALA A 358 2.00 -8.76 8.31
N GLN A 359 3.22 -8.98 8.82
CA GLN A 359 3.52 -8.88 10.25
C GLN A 359 3.19 -7.47 10.78
N TYR A 360 3.61 -6.43 10.06
CA TYR A 360 3.40 -5.04 10.44
C TYR A 360 1.91 -4.69 10.61
N ARG A 361 1.06 -5.20 9.70
CA ARG A 361 -0.39 -5.01 9.72
C ARG A 361 -1.07 -5.84 10.79
N PHE A 362 -0.84 -7.15 10.80
CA PHE A 362 -1.46 -8.04 11.80
C PHE A 362 -1.06 -7.68 13.23
N ALA A 363 0.19 -7.26 13.47
CA ALA A 363 0.65 -6.81 14.78
C ALA A 363 -0.07 -5.56 15.32
N ARG A 364 -0.65 -4.73 14.44
CA ARG A 364 -1.48 -3.56 14.81
C ARG A 364 -2.98 -3.87 14.82
N GLY A 365 -3.36 -5.04 14.30
CA GLY A 365 -4.74 -5.46 14.13
C GLY A 365 -5.20 -5.29 12.68
N VAL A 366 -5.94 -6.27 12.19
CA VAL A 366 -6.65 -6.19 10.91
C VAL A 366 -8.14 -6.34 11.18
N ASP A 367 -9.00 -5.74 10.35
CA ASP A 367 -10.45 -5.81 10.49
C ASP A 367 -10.95 -7.27 10.57
N THR A 368 -11.50 -7.68 11.71
CA THR A 368 -12.01 -9.04 11.92
C THR A 368 -13.17 -9.41 10.98
N ALA A 369 -13.93 -8.43 10.50
CA ALA A 369 -15.05 -8.69 9.59
C ALA A 369 -14.59 -8.91 8.13
N SER A 370 -13.35 -8.55 7.79
CA SER A 370 -12.83 -8.63 6.42
C SER A 370 -12.22 -9.97 6.03
N VAL A 371 -12.32 -11.01 6.88
CA VAL A 371 -11.74 -12.33 6.62
C VAL A 371 -12.38 -12.97 5.37
N VAL A 372 -13.70 -13.20 5.37
CA VAL A 372 -14.38 -13.75 4.18
C VAL A 372 -14.43 -12.74 3.03
N PRO A 373 -14.79 -11.45 3.24
CA PRO A 373 -14.74 -10.46 2.16
C PRO A 373 -13.36 -10.34 1.49
N GLY A 374 -12.26 -10.37 2.25
CA GLY A 374 -10.92 -10.34 1.70
C GLY A 374 -10.63 -11.55 0.79
N LEU A 375 -11.07 -12.73 1.20
CA LEU A 375 -10.99 -13.95 0.38
C LEU A 375 -11.83 -13.85 -0.89
N GLU A 376 -13.04 -13.29 -0.81
CA GLU A 376 -13.91 -13.08 -1.97
C GLU A 376 -13.30 -12.09 -2.96
N LEU A 377 -12.72 -10.98 -2.48
CA LEU A 377 -12.02 -10.02 -3.33
C LEU A 377 -10.81 -10.65 -4.04
N ALA A 378 -10.01 -11.42 -3.30
CA ALA A 378 -8.90 -12.17 -3.89
C ALA A 378 -9.37 -13.19 -4.92
N THR A 379 -10.46 -13.90 -4.62
CA THR A 379 -11.05 -14.84 -5.57
C THR A 379 -11.45 -14.13 -6.86
N GLN A 380 -12.18 -13.02 -6.76
CA GLN A 380 -12.62 -12.28 -7.94
C GLN A 380 -11.43 -11.79 -8.79
N LEU A 381 -10.42 -11.19 -8.16
CA LEU A 381 -9.21 -10.72 -8.86
C LEU A 381 -8.42 -11.87 -9.50
N ILE A 382 -8.32 -13.04 -8.85
CA ILE A 382 -7.69 -14.22 -9.43
C ILE A 382 -8.48 -14.71 -10.64
N LEU A 383 -9.82 -14.76 -10.57
CA LEU A 383 -10.64 -15.17 -11.71
C LEU A 383 -10.50 -14.19 -12.89
N ASP A 384 -10.48 -12.88 -12.62
CA ASP A 384 -10.37 -11.86 -13.64
C ASP A 384 -9.00 -11.87 -14.35
N LEU A 385 -7.92 -12.12 -13.60
CA LEU A 385 -6.54 -12.00 -14.13
C LEU A 385 -5.91 -13.34 -14.52
N CYS A 386 -6.30 -14.44 -13.86
CA CYS A 386 -5.72 -15.76 -14.04
C CYS A 386 -6.74 -16.78 -14.58
N GLY A 387 -8.04 -16.50 -14.51
CA GLY A 387 -9.09 -17.47 -14.78
C GLY A 387 -9.22 -18.53 -13.68
N GLY A 388 -9.75 -19.69 -14.04
CA GLY A 388 -9.93 -20.84 -13.16
C GLY A 388 -11.34 -20.99 -12.62
N GLU A 389 -11.51 -21.92 -11.69
CA GLU A 389 -12.80 -22.30 -11.10
C GLU A 389 -12.65 -22.41 -9.57
N PRO A 390 -13.43 -21.65 -8.77
CA PRO A 390 -13.29 -21.61 -7.33
C PRO A 390 -14.13 -22.68 -6.62
N SER A 391 -13.65 -23.18 -5.49
CA SER A 391 -14.43 -24.00 -4.57
C SER A 391 -15.38 -23.16 -3.71
N THR A 392 -16.26 -23.82 -2.95
CA THR A 392 -16.91 -23.20 -1.79
C THR A 392 -15.85 -22.71 -0.78
N VAL A 393 -16.16 -21.65 -0.03
CA VAL A 393 -15.30 -21.17 1.05
C VAL A 393 -15.35 -22.16 2.21
N THR A 394 -14.18 -22.51 2.75
CA THR A 394 -14.04 -23.20 4.03
C THR A 394 -13.75 -22.16 5.10
N VAL A 395 -14.47 -22.20 6.23
CA VAL A 395 -14.17 -21.35 7.40
C VAL A 395 -14.01 -22.25 8.62
N ALA A 396 -12.89 -22.10 9.32
CA ALA A 396 -12.64 -22.71 10.61
C ALA A 396 -12.61 -21.61 11.70
N GLY A 397 -13.19 -21.91 12.86
CA GLY A 397 -13.25 -20.97 13.98
C GLY A 397 -14.27 -19.85 13.81
N ALA A 398 -14.08 -18.77 14.57
CA ALA A 398 -14.94 -17.60 14.56
C ALA A 398 -14.12 -16.34 14.83
N ALA A 399 -14.37 -15.31 14.02
CA ALA A 399 -13.70 -14.03 14.21
C ALA A 399 -14.04 -13.45 15.59
N PRO A 400 -13.10 -12.74 16.26
CA PRO A 400 -13.43 -12.02 17.48
C PRO A 400 -14.64 -11.11 17.26
N ALA A 401 -15.52 -11.02 18.27
CA ALA A 401 -16.73 -10.22 18.19
C ALA A 401 -16.42 -8.76 17.85
N ALA A 402 -17.30 -8.12 17.08
CA ALA A 402 -17.20 -6.70 16.78
C ALA A 402 -17.28 -5.85 18.06
N PRO A 403 -16.73 -4.61 18.06
CA PRO A 403 -16.85 -3.69 19.18
C PRO A 403 -18.30 -3.51 19.63
N ALA A 404 -18.51 -3.46 20.95
CA ALA A 404 -19.84 -3.26 21.52
C ALA A 404 -20.24 -1.78 21.45
N ALA A 405 -21.55 -1.52 21.40
CA ALA A 405 -22.07 -0.17 21.51
C ALA A 405 -21.87 0.37 22.93
N PHE A 406 -21.56 1.66 23.05
CA PHE A 406 -21.51 2.36 24.33
C PHE A 406 -22.29 3.66 24.31
N ALA A 407 -22.61 4.16 25.51
CA ALA A 407 -23.34 5.40 25.69
C ALA A 407 -22.46 6.62 25.39
N PHE A 408 -22.98 7.55 24.58
CA PHE A 408 -22.29 8.79 24.24
C PHE A 408 -23.21 9.99 24.42
N ASP A 409 -22.73 11.01 25.11
CA ASP A 409 -23.40 12.31 25.21
C ASP A 409 -22.71 13.29 24.27
N PRO A 410 -23.35 13.77 23.18
CA PRO A 410 -22.73 14.70 22.23
C PRO A 410 -22.21 15.98 22.88
N ALA A 411 -22.82 16.44 23.99
CA ALA A 411 -22.34 17.59 24.72
C ALA A 411 -20.93 17.36 25.33
N TYR A 412 -20.48 16.11 25.39
CA TYR A 412 -19.12 15.77 25.82
C TYR A 412 -18.04 16.28 24.86
N VAL A 413 -18.33 16.40 23.56
CA VAL A 413 -17.42 17.00 22.58
C VAL A 413 -17.01 18.40 23.05
N LYS A 414 -17.99 19.27 23.28
CA LYS A 414 -17.73 20.63 23.78
C LYS A 414 -17.06 20.63 25.15
N ARG A 415 -17.45 19.74 26.06
CA ARG A 415 -16.85 19.68 27.41
C ARG A 415 -15.37 19.31 27.39
N LEU A 416 -14.96 18.42 26.48
CA LEU A 416 -13.58 17.92 26.44
C LEU A 416 -12.69 18.73 25.48
N SER A 417 -13.17 19.05 24.27
CA SER A 417 -12.36 19.77 23.26
C SER A 417 -12.63 21.28 23.21
N GLY A 418 -13.74 21.75 23.77
CA GLY A 418 -14.19 23.14 23.61
C GLY A 418 -14.87 23.44 22.27
N MET A 419 -14.89 22.50 21.31
CA MET A 419 -15.54 22.71 20.02
C MET A 419 -17.06 22.79 20.16
N ASP A 420 -17.65 23.87 19.65
CA ASP A 420 -19.09 24.11 19.69
C ASP A 420 -19.76 23.63 18.41
N LEU A 421 -19.94 22.31 18.30
CA LEU A 421 -20.56 21.66 17.14
C LEU A 421 -22.02 21.30 17.40
N SER A 422 -22.84 21.35 16.35
CA SER A 422 -24.20 20.84 16.42
C SER A 422 -24.20 19.32 16.56
N GLU A 423 -25.25 18.76 17.19
CA GLU A 423 -25.46 17.31 17.22
C GLU A 423 -25.48 16.70 15.82
N ASP A 424 -26.07 17.40 14.84
CA ASP A 424 -26.15 16.89 13.46
C ASP A 424 -24.76 16.78 12.83
N ARG A 425 -23.87 17.76 13.06
CA ARG A 425 -22.49 17.71 12.56
C ARG A 425 -21.68 16.58 13.20
N ILE A 426 -21.83 16.39 14.51
CA ILE A 426 -21.19 15.28 15.23
C ILE A 426 -21.68 13.93 14.67
N PHE A 427 -22.99 13.80 14.44
CA PHE A 427 -23.57 12.61 13.82
C PHE A 427 -23.00 12.36 12.42
N GLU A 428 -22.96 13.39 11.56
CA GLU A 428 -22.44 13.29 10.20
C GLU A 428 -21.00 12.79 10.15
N ILE A 429 -20.13 13.34 11.00
CA ILE A 429 -18.72 12.91 11.09
C ILE A 429 -18.63 11.44 11.48
N LEU A 430 -19.27 11.05 12.59
CA LEU A 430 -19.22 9.67 13.08
C LEU A 430 -19.82 8.70 12.06
N PHE A 431 -20.92 9.08 11.42
CA PHE A 431 -21.55 8.26 10.38
C PHE A 431 -20.63 8.09 9.16
N ALA A 432 -19.98 9.17 8.69
CA ALA A 432 -19.05 9.13 7.56
C ALA A 432 -17.81 8.26 7.84
N LEU A 433 -17.33 8.25 9.08
CA LEU A 433 -16.25 7.37 9.55
C LEU A 433 -16.67 5.89 9.68
N GLY A 434 -17.97 5.59 9.57
CA GLY A 434 -18.52 4.24 9.59
C GLY A 434 -19.05 3.78 10.96
N PHE A 435 -19.18 4.68 11.93
CA PHE A 435 -19.83 4.36 13.20
C PHE A 435 -21.34 4.20 13.00
N THR A 436 -21.92 3.20 13.67
CA THR A 436 -23.38 3.11 13.77
C THR A 436 -23.84 3.96 14.95
N VAL A 437 -24.66 4.98 14.70
CA VAL A 437 -25.13 5.92 15.72
C VAL A 437 -26.65 5.85 15.87
N MET A 438 -27.11 5.45 17.05
CA MET A 438 -28.51 5.54 17.45
C MET A 438 -28.70 6.76 18.35
N ARG A 439 -29.38 7.79 17.81
CA ARG A 439 -29.69 9.01 18.59
C ARG A 439 -30.70 8.69 19.69
N GLY A 440 -30.45 9.22 20.88
CA GLY A 440 -31.20 8.99 22.11
C GLY A 440 -30.74 9.92 23.22
N SER A 441 -31.09 9.63 24.47
CA SER A 441 -30.51 10.34 25.63
C SER A 441 -30.09 9.32 26.69
N PRO A 442 -28.81 8.90 26.71
CA PRO A 442 -27.71 9.26 25.78
C PRO A 442 -27.82 8.59 24.40
N TRP A 443 -26.97 8.98 23.44
CA TRP A 443 -26.79 8.22 22.20
C TRP A 443 -26.19 6.85 22.50
N SER A 444 -26.38 5.90 21.58
CA SER A 444 -25.65 4.65 21.54
C SER A 444 -24.82 4.60 20.26
N VAL A 445 -23.50 4.49 20.41
CA VAL A 445 -22.54 4.50 19.30
C VAL A 445 -21.80 3.17 19.27
N THR A 446 -21.79 2.52 18.11
CA THR A 446 -21.06 1.27 17.87
C THR A 446 -19.88 1.53 16.93
N PRO A 447 -18.63 1.29 17.38
CA PRO A 447 -17.47 1.36 16.51
C PRO A 447 -17.52 0.32 15.39
N PRO A 448 -17.04 0.65 14.18
CA PRO A 448 -16.91 -0.35 13.12
C PRO A 448 -15.84 -1.39 13.48
N SER A 449 -15.89 -2.56 12.84
CA SER A 449 -15.01 -3.69 13.18
C SER A 449 -13.52 -3.45 12.93
N TRP A 450 -13.16 -2.47 12.09
CA TRP A 450 -11.79 -2.03 11.84
C TRP A 450 -11.27 -1.00 12.86
N ARG A 451 -12.12 -0.46 13.75
CA ARG A 451 -11.76 0.52 14.80
C ARG A 451 -11.90 -0.09 16.19
N ARG A 452 -10.95 -0.97 16.53
CA ARG A 452 -10.88 -1.63 17.85
C ARG A 452 -10.15 -0.78 18.90
N ASP A 453 -9.55 0.32 18.50
CA ASP A 453 -8.95 1.36 19.34
C ASP A 453 -9.99 2.23 20.06
N VAL A 454 -11.24 2.24 19.57
CA VAL A 454 -12.31 3.07 20.12
C VAL A 454 -13.07 2.30 21.22
N GLU A 455 -12.79 2.64 22.46
CA GLU A 455 -13.32 1.96 23.65
C GLU A 455 -14.24 2.85 24.49
N GLY A 456 -14.27 4.17 24.23
CA GLY A 456 -15.15 5.06 24.97
C GLY A 456 -15.36 6.46 24.40
N PRO A 457 -16.03 7.34 25.18
CA PRO A 457 -16.43 8.66 24.73
C PRO A 457 -15.29 9.59 24.34
N ALA A 458 -14.10 9.46 24.96
CA ALA A 458 -12.96 10.32 24.65
C ALA A 458 -12.44 10.07 23.23
N ASP A 459 -12.40 8.81 22.80
CA ASP A 459 -11.97 8.41 21.46
C ASP A 459 -12.94 8.97 20.40
N LEU A 460 -14.25 8.99 20.68
CA LEU A 460 -15.22 9.65 19.80
C LEU A 460 -15.01 11.17 19.71
N VAL A 461 -14.57 11.82 20.79
CA VAL A 461 -14.21 13.25 20.75
C VAL A 461 -12.98 13.47 19.89
N GLU A 462 -11.98 12.59 19.97
CA GLU A 462 -10.80 12.64 19.08
C GLU A 462 -11.21 12.51 17.61
N GLU A 463 -12.05 11.53 17.27
CA GLU A 463 -12.54 11.34 15.90
C GLU A 463 -13.27 12.58 15.37
N VAL A 464 -14.14 13.19 16.19
CA VAL A 464 -14.86 14.41 15.81
C VAL A 464 -13.90 15.58 15.63
N ALA A 465 -12.97 15.79 16.58
CA ALA A 465 -12.06 16.92 16.56
C ALA A 465 -11.08 16.87 15.38
N ARG A 466 -10.59 15.67 15.04
CA ARG A 466 -9.66 15.45 13.93
C ARG A 466 -10.30 15.68 12.58
N ILE A 467 -11.54 15.22 12.39
CA ILE A 467 -12.27 15.40 11.12
C ILE A 467 -12.81 16.82 10.95
N GLU A 468 -13.23 17.48 12.04
CA GLU A 468 -13.57 18.89 11.99
C GLU A 468 -12.32 19.77 11.77
N GLY A 469 -11.16 19.28 12.22
CA GLY A 469 -9.87 19.93 12.09
C GLY A 469 -9.49 20.70 13.36
N TYR A 470 -8.26 20.50 13.84
CA TYR A 470 -7.77 21.14 15.07
C TYR A 470 -7.67 22.66 14.99
N ALA A 471 -7.68 23.24 13.79
CA ALA A 471 -7.78 24.69 13.61
C ALA A 471 -9.11 25.28 14.13
N ALA A 472 -10.15 24.46 14.29
CA ALA A 472 -11.45 24.86 14.86
C ALA A 472 -11.46 24.88 16.41
N LEU A 473 -10.38 24.42 17.06
CA LEU A 473 -10.28 24.49 18.52
C LEU A 473 -10.27 25.95 18.99
N PRO A 474 -11.04 26.30 20.03
CA PRO A 474 -11.05 27.66 20.53
C PRO A 474 -9.72 27.99 21.22
N ASP A 475 -9.16 29.16 20.91
CA ASP A 475 -8.10 29.77 21.71
C ASP A 475 -8.73 30.41 22.95
N ALA A 476 -8.58 29.76 24.11
CA ALA A 476 -9.11 30.22 25.38
C ALA A 476 -7.96 30.50 26.35
N PRO A 477 -7.89 31.72 26.94
CA PRO A 477 -6.88 32.00 27.95
C PRO A 477 -7.05 31.06 29.14
N LEU A 478 -5.92 30.56 29.65
CA LEU A 478 -5.93 29.73 30.85
C LEU A 478 -6.65 30.46 31.98
N PRO A 479 -7.44 29.74 32.80
CA PRO A 479 -8.06 30.34 33.97
C PRO A 479 -6.97 30.99 34.83
N PRO A 480 -7.23 32.19 35.40
CA PRO A 480 -6.24 32.87 36.20
C PRO A 480 -5.78 31.96 37.34
N VAL A 481 -4.52 31.54 37.29
CA VAL A 481 -3.90 30.79 38.38
C VAL A 481 -3.73 31.78 39.53
N ALA A 482 -4.41 31.55 40.64
CA ALA A 482 -4.22 32.38 41.84
C ALA A 482 -2.73 32.36 42.19
N PRO A 483 -2.08 33.54 42.40
CA PRO A 483 -0.68 33.56 42.78
C PRO A 483 -0.48 32.72 44.04
N ALA A 484 0.55 31.86 44.03
CA ALA A 484 0.89 31.07 45.20
C ALA A 484 1.05 32.00 46.42
N PRO A 485 0.42 31.70 47.56
CA PRO A 485 0.50 32.58 48.72
C PRO A 485 1.94 32.64 49.26
N GLY A 486 2.58 33.81 49.06
CA GLY A 486 3.61 34.37 49.94
C GLY A 486 5.06 33.92 49.75
N GLY A 487 5.80 34.65 48.89
CA GLY A 487 7.23 34.88 49.10
C GLY A 487 7.41 36.19 49.88
N VAL A 488 7.92 36.11 51.10
CA VAL A 488 8.21 37.27 51.96
C VAL A 488 9.20 38.21 51.25
N GLN A 489 8.82 39.48 51.04
CA GLN A 489 9.78 40.55 50.77
C GLN A 489 10.56 40.80 52.06
N ILE A 490 11.83 40.38 52.09
CA ILE A 490 12.77 40.77 53.14
C ILE A 490 13.43 42.07 52.66
N GLY A 491 13.17 43.15 53.38
CA GLY A 491 13.81 44.47 53.18
C GLY A 491 15.21 44.55 53.77
#